data_AF-A0AA36JRT1-F1
#
_entry.id   AF-A0AA36JRT1-F1
#
_cell.length_a   1.000
_cell.length_b   1.000
_cell.length_c   1.000
_cell.angle_alpha   90.00
_cell.angle_beta   90.00
_cell.angle_gamma   90.00
#
_symmetry.space_group_name_H-M   'P 1'
#
loop_
_entity.id
_entity.type
_entity.pdbx_description
1 polymer ?
#
loop_
_entity_poly.entity_id
_entity_poly.type
_entity_poly.pdbx_seq_one_letter_code
_entity_poly.pdbx_strand_id
1 'polypeptide(L)'
;MLCQESFNSIDALCHLMPGVCRSQMRLFLALTHLPRLREYLKVYKRCERLLLFNADCPTGRYALNMSVPSDYAVAEMLKMLDAWEASMAKEAGLQDRSQYGNWSSVRNCTYLNQSLLSLTDCLLPNHETLRLDFVTWRRPKDARALPADRWEGMMVHLSQAPLASKAKAQALRGVADRIFLTSMQCRQLLGMFEERSSRVEALCSLVLRLTDPQNMKMIASRVEWDEWEELRGRLGTLSLFPYIQPEQHQFVLDTSRYEDRIAASLVVRMNMKESKRLGNIRNPSLVLIGGNQFQFDRGVPAGWTNTSAIPQGTLRLQYMCAPEDHLIDFRYELLAQYGGWQADPKAKIIWWAYLQAVPEPVVTFLIHVLRHFRDDLRAAFQMIDGQADTGNGKLTLREFKLAVASLGWKEFMDPERATQIFRYLDPDRGGTISYAEWQVMEEFLKELQLSILELLQHVYCTFGSVEVAHDFLDKDGSSSVDEEEWAQATKEMGYFGPSGIIYKYLCADQVQGQTSGLTKERWQKAVDIWTRRKIIFQRILG
;
A
#
# COMPACT_ATOMS: atom_id res chain seq x y z
N MET A 1 -40.25 20.53 45.57
CA MET A 1 -39.91 21.48 44.49
C MET A 1 -38.92 20.77 43.57
N LEU A 2 -39.42 19.79 42.80
CA LEU A 2 -38.67 19.03 41.80
C LEU A 2 -38.84 19.82 40.50
N CYS A 3 -37.80 20.53 40.07
CA CYS A 3 -37.84 21.26 38.81
C CYS A 3 -38.07 20.28 37.65
N GLN A 4 -39.21 20.45 37.00
CA GLN A 4 -39.53 19.94 35.67
C GLN A 4 -38.55 20.57 34.66
N GLU A 5 -37.31 20.09 34.60
CA GLU A 5 -36.58 20.17 33.34
C GLU A 5 -37.25 19.17 32.40
N SER A 6 -37.94 19.68 31.38
CA SER A 6 -38.51 18.84 30.33
C SER A 6 -37.42 17.94 29.78
N PHE A 7 -37.49 16.64 30.05
CA PHE A 7 -36.59 15.65 29.47
C PHE A 7 -36.77 15.71 27.96
N ASN A 8 -35.86 16.41 27.28
CA ASN A 8 -35.93 16.73 25.88
C ASN A 8 -35.98 15.43 25.08
N SER A 9 -36.95 15.29 24.16
CA SER A 9 -37.11 14.08 23.33
C SER A 9 -35.82 13.69 22.61
N ILE A 10 -35.00 14.68 22.25
CA ILE A 10 -33.67 14.48 21.66
C ILE A 10 -32.72 13.78 22.65
N ASP A 11 -32.66 14.24 23.90
CA ASP A 11 -31.80 13.65 24.93
C ASP A 11 -32.25 12.23 25.26
N ALA A 12 -33.56 12.01 25.39
CA ALA A 12 -34.14 10.68 25.59
C ALA A 12 -33.74 9.72 24.47
N LEU A 13 -33.92 10.14 23.22
CA LEU A 13 -33.56 9.31 22.07
C LEU A 13 -32.06 9.02 22.05
N CYS A 14 -31.19 10.02 22.27
CA CYS A 14 -29.73 9.80 22.30
C CYS A 14 -29.29 8.76 23.33
N HIS A 15 -29.92 8.71 24.51
CA HIS A 15 -29.63 7.72 25.55
C HIS A 15 -30.20 6.34 25.22
N LEU A 16 -31.33 6.27 24.51
CA LEU A 16 -31.97 5.01 24.11
C LEU A 16 -31.35 4.42 22.84
N MET A 17 -30.69 5.22 22.00
CA MET A 17 -30.12 4.80 20.72
C MET A 17 -29.31 3.49 20.80
N PRO A 18 -28.41 3.27 21.77
CA PRO A 18 -27.67 2.01 21.92
C PRO A 18 -28.54 0.74 22.01
N GLY A 19 -29.73 0.84 22.62
CA GLY A 19 -30.67 -0.28 22.73
C GLY A 19 -31.56 -0.46 21.49
N VAL A 20 -31.69 0.59 20.69
CA VAL A 20 -32.61 0.67 19.54
C VAL A 20 -31.89 0.36 18.22
N CYS A 21 -30.66 0.83 18.05
CA CYS A 21 -29.90 0.75 16.79
C CYS A 21 -29.54 -0.68 16.37
N ARG A 22 -29.72 -1.66 17.26
CA ARG A 22 -29.52 -3.10 16.98
C ARG A 22 -30.60 -3.70 16.07
N SER A 23 -31.66 -2.95 15.74
CA SER A 23 -32.70 -3.37 14.80
C SER A 23 -33.07 -2.22 13.87
N GLN A 24 -32.99 -2.45 12.55
CA GLN A 24 -33.38 -1.45 11.55
C GLN A 24 -34.83 -0.99 11.71
N MET A 25 -35.73 -1.90 12.09
CA MET A 25 -37.13 -1.55 12.35
C MET A 25 -37.27 -0.66 13.59
N ARG A 26 -36.59 -0.99 14.70
CA ARG A 26 -36.64 -0.17 15.92
C ARG A 26 -36.00 1.19 15.70
N LEU A 27 -34.89 1.23 14.96
CA LEU A 27 -34.22 2.46 14.53
C LEU A 27 -35.17 3.32 13.71
N PHE A 28 -35.81 2.75 12.68
CA PHE A 28 -36.79 3.45 11.87
C PHE A 28 -37.92 4.02 12.73
N LEU A 29 -38.55 3.19 13.57
CA LEU A 29 -39.64 3.63 14.45
C LEU A 29 -39.18 4.74 15.42
N ALA A 30 -38.02 4.59 16.06
CA ALA A 30 -37.48 5.62 16.94
C ALA A 30 -37.22 6.95 16.22
N LEU A 31 -36.74 6.91 14.98
CA LEU A 31 -36.51 8.10 14.17
C LEU A 31 -37.82 8.71 13.66
N THR A 32 -38.89 7.94 13.46
CA THR A 32 -40.22 8.48 13.08
C THR A 32 -40.88 9.30 14.19
N HIS A 33 -40.45 9.13 15.45
CA HIS A 33 -40.92 9.94 16.58
C HIS A 33 -40.30 11.35 16.61
N LEU A 34 -39.41 11.69 15.68
CA LEU A 34 -38.84 13.03 15.52
C LEU A 34 -39.65 13.81 14.47
N PRO A 35 -40.58 14.69 14.88
CA PRO A 35 -41.50 15.37 13.95
C PRO A 35 -40.81 16.39 13.04
N ARG A 36 -39.59 16.82 13.36
CA ARG A 36 -38.86 17.87 12.61
C ARG A 36 -37.50 17.38 12.17
N LEU A 37 -37.14 17.67 10.91
CA LEU A 37 -35.81 17.37 10.36
C LEU A 37 -34.65 17.91 11.22
N ARG A 38 -34.82 19.09 11.84
CA ARG A 38 -33.80 19.67 12.73
C ARG A 38 -33.53 18.80 13.96
N GLU A 39 -34.54 18.13 14.51
CA GLU A 39 -34.41 17.26 15.67
C GLU A 39 -33.73 15.94 15.28
N TYR A 40 -34.12 15.39 14.13
CA TYR A 40 -33.41 14.28 13.48
C TYR A 40 -31.93 14.58 13.31
N LEU A 41 -31.58 15.72 12.73
CA LEU A 41 -30.17 16.11 12.52
C LEU A 41 -29.40 16.25 13.83
N LYS A 42 -30.05 16.67 14.93
CA LYS A 42 -29.42 16.74 16.25
C LYS A 42 -29.16 15.35 16.83
N VAL A 43 -30.13 14.44 16.75
CA VAL A 43 -29.97 13.04 17.20
C VAL A 43 -28.90 12.35 16.35
N TYR A 44 -28.98 12.47 15.02
CA TYR A 44 -28.00 11.92 14.10
C TYR A 44 -26.59 12.40 14.42
N LYS A 45 -26.36 13.71 14.57
CA LYS A 45 -25.03 14.25 14.91
C LYS A 45 -24.49 13.76 16.26
N ARG A 46 -25.37 13.56 17.25
CA ARG A 46 -24.96 13.05 18.58
C ARG A 46 -24.70 11.55 18.58
N CYS A 47 -25.35 10.80 17.69
CA CYS A 47 -25.25 9.35 17.62
C CYS A 47 -24.51 8.86 16.37
N GLU A 48 -23.90 9.75 15.60
CA GLU A 48 -23.31 9.47 14.28
C GLU A 48 -22.33 8.29 14.34
N ARG A 49 -21.46 8.27 15.34
CA ARG A 49 -20.44 7.22 15.52
C ARG A 49 -21.06 5.85 15.67
N LEU A 50 -22.16 5.74 16.42
CA LEU A 50 -22.89 4.49 16.60
C LEU A 50 -23.67 4.11 15.34
N LEU A 51 -24.31 5.08 14.67
CA LEU A 51 -25.09 4.84 13.46
C LEU A 51 -24.23 4.42 12.26
N LEU A 52 -22.99 4.90 12.21
CA LEU A 52 -22.04 4.58 11.15
C LEU A 52 -21.03 3.51 11.56
N PHE A 53 -21.16 2.94 12.77
CA PHE A 53 -20.27 1.88 13.23
C PHE A 53 -20.55 0.60 12.45
N ASN A 54 -19.57 0.18 11.65
CA ASN A 54 -19.60 -1.10 10.95
C ASN A 54 -18.93 -2.18 11.80
N ALA A 55 -19.72 -2.92 12.58
CA ALA A 55 -19.20 -3.98 13.45
C ALA A 55 -18.58 -5.16 12.68
N ASP A 56 -18.95 -5.33 11.40
CA ASP A 56 -18.42 -6.38 10.53
C ASP A 56 -17.09 -6.00 9.88
N CYS A 57 -16.80 -4.69 9.81
CA CYS A 57 -15.53 -4.13 9.40
C CYS A 57 -15.08 -3.03 10.38
N PRO A 58 -14.74 -3.39 11.64
CA PRO A 58 -14.49 -2.43 12.70
C PRO A 58 -13.10 -1.78 12.61
N THR A 59 -12.27 -2.16 11.64
CA THR A 59 -10.93 -1.59 11.49
C THR A 59 -10.98 -0.09 11.28
N GLY A 60 -10.17 0.66 12.02
CA GLY A 60 -10.05 2.10 11.86
C GLY A 60 -9.71 2.83 13.16
N ARG A 61 -9.64 4.16 13.05
CA ARG A 61 -9.36 5.04 14.18
C ARG A 61 -10.65 5.46 14.87
N TYR A 62 -10.62 5.50 16.20
CA TYR A 62 -11.71 5.89 17.07
C TYR A 62 -11.24 6.94 18.07
N ALA A 63 -12.06 7.97 18.30
CA ALA A 63 -11.82 9.02 19.29
C ALA A 63 -13.12 9.28 20.03
N LEU A 64 -13.49 8.38 20.94
CA LEU A 64 -14.81 8.24 21.56
C LEU A 64 -14.92 9.12 22.80
N ASN A 65 -15.94 9.97 22.87
CA ASN A 65 -16.23 10.73 24.08
C ASN A 65 -17.07 9.85 25.01
N MET A 66 -16.47 9.38 26.09
CA MET A 66 -17.08 8.39 26.97
C MET A 66 -18.24 8.93 27.80
N SER A 67 -18.43 10.25 27.86
CA SER A 67 -19.63 10.88 28.42
C SER A 67 -20.84 10.80 27.48
N VAL A 68 -20.64 10.45 26.21
CA VAL A 68 -21.71 10.35 25.21
C VAL A 68 -22.18 8.89 25.11
N PRO A 69 -23.47 8.59 25.34
CA PRO A 69 -23.97 7.21 25.36
C PRO A 69 -23.70 6.40 24.08
N SER A 70 -23.79 7.02 22.90
CA SER A 70 -23.51 6.35 21.63
C SER A 70 -22.05 5.96 21.48
N ASP A 71 -21.14 6.80 21.96
CA ASP A 71 -19.70 6.57 21.88
C ASP A 71 -19.26 5.52 22.89
N TYR A 72 -19.83 5.58 24.10
CA TYR A 72 -19.67 4.55 25.11
C TYR A 72 -20.13 3.19 24.57
N ALA A 73 -21.28 3.14 23.90
CA ALA A 73 -21.77 1.91 23.27
C ALA A 73 -20.83 1.38 22.17
N VAL A 74 -20.21 2.27 21.37
CA VAL A 74 -19.17 1.86 20.41
C VAL A 74 -17.95 1.29 21.12
N ALA A 75 -17.50 1.90 22.21
CA ALA A 75 -16.38 1.39 23.00
C ALA A 75 -16.68 0.01 23.61
N GLU A 76 -17.89 -0.22 24.12
CA GLU A 76 -18.35 -1.52 24.60
C GLU A 76 -18.36 -2.57 23.48
N MET A 77 -18.86 -2.22 22.30
CA MET A 77 -18.85 -3.12 21.13
C MET A 77 -17.42 -3.47 20.71
N LEU A 78 -16.52 -2.51 20.65
CA LEU A 78 -15.11 -2.76 20.34
C LEU A 78 -14.45 -3.65 21.40
N LYS A 79 -14.74 -3.44 22.68
CA LYS A 79 -14.23 -4.30 23.77
C LYS A 79 -14.73 -5.74 23.65
N MET A 80 -16.01 -5.94 23.30
CA MET A 80 -16.56 -7.29 23.07
C MET A 80 -15.94 -7.95 21.84
N LEU A 81 -15.78 -7.20 20.74
CA LEU A 81 -15.13 -7.67 19.53
C LEU A 81 -13.67 -8.05 19.77
N ASP A 82 -12.93 -7.26 20.53
CA ASP A 82 -11.54 -7.53 20.91
C ASP A 82 -11.38 -8.90 21.57
N ALA A 83 -12.19 -9.16 22.62
CA ALA A 83 -12.16 -10.42 23.35
C ALA A 83 -12.57 -11.61 22.47
N TRP A 84 -13.62 -11.44 21.66
CA TRP A 84 -14.13 -12.51 20.79
C TRP A 84 -13.13 -12.85 19.68
N GLU A 85 -12.61 -11.84 18.97
CA GLU A 85 -11.67 -12.06 17.87
C GLU A 85 -10.34 -12.63 18.36
N ALA A 86 -9.85 -12.22 19.53
CA ALA A 86 -8.68 -12.82 20.16
C ALA A 86 -8.89 -14.32 20.47
N SER A 87 -10.08 -14.70 20.94
CA SER A 87 -10.43 -16.12 21.16
C SER A 87 -10.45 -16.91 19.84
N MET A 88 -11.12 -16.36 18.82
CA MET A 88 -11.21 -17.00 17.50
C MET A 88 -9.84 -17.16 16.83
N ALA A 89 -8.95 -16.17 16.97
CA ALA A 89 -7.59 -16.23 16.42
C ALA A 89 -6.75 -17.34 17.06
N LYS A 90 -6.87 -17.52 18.39
CA LYS A 90 -6.21 -18.61 19.12
C LYS A 90 -6.73 -19.98 18.69
N GLU A 91 -8.04 -20.12 18.56
CA GLU A 91 -8.68 -21.36 18.09
C GLU A 91 -8.27 -21.72 16.66
N ALA A 92 -8.11 -20.71 15.80
CA ALA A 92 -7.63 -20.88 14.43
C ALA A 92 -6.11 -21.18 14.33
N GLY A 93 -5.38 -21.24 15.45
CA GLY A 93 -3.94 -21.54 15.49
C GLY A 93 -3.06 -20.43 14.91
N LEU A 94 -3.56 -19.20 14.82
CA LEU A 94 -2.79 -18.06 14.34
C LEU A 94 -1.68 -17.69 15.34
N GLN A 95 -0.68 -16.93 14.86
CA GLN A 95 0.29 -16.29 15.75
C GLN A 95 -0.22 -14.94 16.22
N ASP A 96 0.23 -14.55 17.42
CA ASP A 96 -0.12 -13.24 17.96
C ASP A 96 0.48 -12.13 17.11
N ARG A 97 -0.38 -11.22 16.63
CA ARG A 97 -0.02 -10.05 15.82
C ARG A 97 -0.42 -8.73 16.45
N SER A 98 -0.80 -8.76 17.73
CA SER A 98 -1.06 -7.57 18.52
C SER A 98 0.21 -6.75 18.74
N GLN A 99 0.05 -5.45 18.96
CA GLN A 99 1.16 -4.52 19.19
C GLN A 99 2.05 -4.94 20.38
N TYR A 100 1.44 -5.56 21.41
CA TYR A 100 2.06 -5.85 22.69
C TYR A 100 2.23 -7.35 23.00
N GLY A 101 1.80 -8.25 22.11
CA GLY A 101 1.86 -9.70 22.37
C GLY A 101 0.81 -10.15 23.40
N ASN A 102 -0.37 -9.54 23.36
CA ASN A 102 -1.51 -9.80 24.24
C ASN A 102 -2.79 -10.20 23.49
N TRP A 103 -2.69 -10.54 22.19
CA TRP A 103 -3.80 -10.88 21.29
C TRP A 103 -4.85 -9.79 21.04
N SER A 104 -4.67 -8.57 21.56
CA SER A 104 -5.63 -7.50 21.37
C SER A 104 -5.59 -6.95 19.94
N SER A 105 -6.77 -6.72 19.37
CA SER A 105 -7.03 -5.92 18.18
C SER A 105 -6.79 -4.43 18.38
N VAL A 106 -6.73 -4.00 19.65
CA VAL A 106 -6.56 -2.60 20.02
C VAL A 106 -5.09 -2.23 19.99
N ARG A 107 -4.80 -1.07 19.43
CA ARG A 107 -3.46 -0.47 19.40
C ARG A 107 -3.54 1.05 19.48
N ASN A 108 -2.42 1.68 19.82
CA ASN A 108 -2.33 3.14 20.01
C ASN A 108 -3.41 3.69 20.97
N CYS A 109 -3.83 2.88 21.95
CA CYS A 109 -4.93 3.22 22.83
C CYS A 109 -4.45 4.19 23.91
N THR A 110 -5.11 5.33 24.03
CA THR A 110 -4.81 6.38 25.00
C THR A 110 -6.06 6.89 25.69
N TYR A 111 -5.96 7.09 27.00
CA TYR A 111 -6.97 7.71 27.85
C TYR A 111 -6.28 8.68 28.79
N LEU A 112 -6.74 9.94 28.88
CA LEU A 112 -6.07 10.99 29.67
C LEU A 112 -4.55 11.11 29.38
N ASN A 113 -4.16 10.96 28.12
CA ASN A 113 -2.76 10.92 27.65
C ASN A 113 -1.91 9.79 28.23
N GLN A 114 -2.52 8.77 28.84
CA GLN A 114 -1.86 7.54 29.29
C GLN A 114 -2.14 6.41 28.30
N SER A 115 -1.11 5.66 27.95
CA SER A 115 -1.24 4.50 27.06
C SER A 115 -1.90 3.33 27.80
N LEU A 116 -2.92 2.73 27.17
CA LEU A 116 -3.56 1.51 27.61
C LEU A 116 -3.15 0.35 26.70
N LEU A 117 -2.82 -0.79 27.30
CA LEU A 117 -2.35 -1.97 26.55
C LEU A 117 -3.49 -2.82 25.99
N SER A 118 -4.66 -2.81 26.64
CA SER A 118 -5.83 -3.60 26.26
C SER A 118 -7.12 -2.92 26.73
N LEU A 119 -8.22 -3.11 26.00
CA LEU A 119 -9.56 -2.76 26.45
C LEU A 119 -10.19 -3.84 27.33
N THR A 120 -9.78 -5.11 27.19
CA THR A 120 -10.36 -6.22 27.95
C THR A 120 -10.09 -6.09 29.43
N ASP A 121 -8.89 -5.65 29.77
CA ASP A 121 -8.35 -5.69 31.13
C ASP A 121 -8.69 -4.43 31.94
N CYS A 122 -9.23 -3.40 31.27
CA CYS A 122 -9.62 -2.14 31.90
C CYS A 122 -11.15 -1.99 31.95
N LEU A 123 -11.67 -1.45 33.05
CA LEU A 123 -13.04 -0.93 33.07
C LEU A 123 -13.12 0.27 32.12
N LEU A 124 -14.17 0.32 31.30
CA LEU A 124 -14.33 1.42 30.37
C LEU A 124 -14.59 2.71 31.15
N PRO A 125 -13.83 3.79 30.89
CA PRO A 125 -14.06 5.07 31.53
C PRO A 125 -15.43 5.63 31.13
N ASN A 126 -16.03 6.45 32.00
CA ASN A 126 -17.36 7.04 31.80
C ASN A 126 -17.32 8.56 31.50
N HIS A 127 -16.12 9.13 31.35
CA HIS A 127 -15.89 10.52 31.01
C HIS A 127 -14.67 10.62 30.09
N GLU A 128 -14.45 11.80 29.49
CA GLU A 128 -13.28 12.12 28.66
C GLU A 128 -13.19 11.34 27.34
N THR A 129 -12.14 11.63 26.57
CA THR A 129 -11.95 11.02 25.23
C THR A 129 -11.01 9.80 25.30
N LEU A 130 -11.53 8.65 24.90
CA LEU A 130 -10.76 7.43 24.61
C LEU A 130 -10.35 7.44 23.14
N ARG A 131 -9.04 7.42 22.84
CA ARG A 131 -8.53 7.33 21.46
C ARG A 131 -7.85 5.99 21.25
N LEU A 132 -8.14 5.32 20.14
CA LEU A 132 -7.51 4.05 19.78
C LEU A 132 -7.60 3.80 18.28
N ASP A 133 -6.74 2.91 17.79
CA ASP A 133 -6.91 2.24 16.50
C ASP A 133 -7.34 0.79 16.78
N PHE A 134 -8.37 0.31 16.07
CA PHE A 134 -8.81 -1.08 16.13
C PHE A 134 -8.44 -1.79 14.83
N VAL A 135 -7.92 -3.01 14.91
CA VAL A 135 -7.52 -3.82 13.75
C VAL A 135 -8.12 -5.21 13.87
N THR A 136 -9.05 -5.55 12.98
CA THR A 136 -9.74 -6.84 13.02
C THR A 136 -8.81 -8.03 12.75
N TRP A 137 -9.11 -9.14 13.42
CA TRP A 137 -8.52 -10.44 13.12
C TRP A 137 -8.97 -11.00 11.77
N ARG A 138 -10.16 -10.60 11.32
CA ARG A 138 -10.85 -11.16 10.15
C ARG A 138 -10.06 -10.91 8.86
N ARG A 139 -10.03 -11.94 8.01
CA ARG A 139 -9.58 -11.87 6.61
C ARG A 139 -10.67 -12.50 5.73
N PRO A 140 -10.76 -12.12 4.45
CA PRO A 140 -11.67 -12.77 3.51
C PRO A 140 -11.35 -14.25 3.42
N LYS A 141 -12.37 -15.08 3.53
CA LYS A 141 -12.30 -16.53 3.32
C LYS A 141 -13.23 -16.87 2.17
N ASP A 142 -12.69 -17.49 1.12
CA ASP A 142 -13.43 -17.87 -0.10
C ASP A 142 -14.22 -16.70 -0.75
N ALA A 143 -13.81 -15.45 -0.46
CA ALA A 143 -14.48 -14.26 -0.96
C ALA A 143 -14.06 -13.96 -2.39
N ARG A 144 -14.99 -13.42 -3.17
CA ARG A 144 -14.73 -12.98 -4.55
C ARG A 144 -14.67 -11.46 -4.58
N ALA A 145 -13.68 -10.96 -5.31
CA ALA A 145 -13.57 -9.54 -5.59
C ALA A 145 -14.82 -9.04 -6.34
N LEU A 146 -15.11 -7.75 -6.23
CA LEU A 146 -16.17 -7.13 -7.01
C LEU A 146 -15.94 -7.42 -8.51
N PRO A 147 -16.96 -7.93 -9.22
CA PRO A 147 -16.92 -8.07 -10.67
C PRO A 147 -16.60 -6.75 -11.36
N ALA A 148 -15.93 -6.82 -12.52
CA ALA A 148 -15.41 -5.65 -13.23
C ALA A 148 -16.50 -4.61 -13.57
N ASP A 149 -17.68 -5.05 -13.98
CA ASP A 149 -18.84 -4.20 -14.28
C ASP A 149 -19.32 -3.42 -13.04
N ARG A 150 -19.43 -4.09 -11.90
CA ARG A 150 -19.82 -3.43 -10.63
C ARG A 150 -18.72 -2.51 -10.11
N TRP A 151 -17.47 -2.91 -10.28
CA TRP A 151 -16.31 -2.10 -9.92
C TRP A 151 -16.27 -0.79 -10.72
N GLU A 152 -16.37 -0.87 -12.04
CA GLU A 152 -16.41 0.29 -12.92
C GLU A 152 -17.58 1.22 -12.57
N GLY A 153 -18.78 0.67 -12.37
CA GLY A 153 -19.94 1.45 -11.93
C GLY A 153 -19.72 2.16 -10.59
N MET A 154 -19.12 1.47 -9.61
CA MET A 154 -18.78 2.08 -8.31
C MET A 154 -17.77 3.22 -8.46
N MET A 155 -16.71 3.04 -9.26
CA MET A 155 -15.70 4.06 -9.52
C MET A 155 -16.30 5.30 -10.20
N VAL A 156 -17.19 5.12 -11.17
CA VAL A 156 -17.93 6.22 -11.82
C VAL A 156 -18.82 6.97 -10.82
N HIS A 157 -19.55 6.26 -9.96
CA HIS A 157 -20.39 6.91 -8.94
C HIS A 157 -19.55 7.66 -7.91
N LEU A 158 -18.41 7.11 -7.49
CA LEU A 158 -17.49 7.78 -6.57
C LEU A 158 -16.86 9.03 -7.20
N SER A 159 -16.50 8.99 -8.48
CA SER A 159 -15.90 10.15 -9.16
C SER A 159 -16.92 11.27 -9.35
N GLN A 160 -18.15 10.94 -9.78
CA GLN A 160 -19.23 11.90 -10.04
C GLN A 160 -19.92 12.42 -8.78
N ALA A 161 -19.78 11.74 -7.63
CA ALA A 161 -20.40 12.19 -6.39
C ALA A 161 -19.86 13.56 -5.96
N PRO A 162 -20.72 14.58 -5.76
CA PRO A 162 -20.35 15.92 -5.34
C PRO A 162 -20.09 15.97 -3.82
N LEU A 163 -19.22 15.06 -3.35
CA LEU A 163 -18.88 14.87 -1.95
C LEU A 163 -17.39 15.14 -1.75
N ALA A 164 -17.03 15.70 -0.59
CA ALA A 164 -15.64 15.79 -0.19
C ALA A 164 -15.01 14.40 -0.04
N SER A 165 -13.70 14.29 -0.29
CA SER A 165 -12.91 13.05 -0.18
C SER A 165 -13.14 12.31 1.15
N LYS A 166 -13.21 13.06 2.25
CA LYS A 166 -13.51 12.53 3.59
C LYS A 166 -14.88 11.85 3.68
N ALA A 167 -15.90 12.45 3.08
CA ALA A 167 -17.25 11.89 3.07
C ALA A 167 -17.33 10.62 2.20
N LYS A 168 -16.62 10.59 1.07
CA LYS A 168 -16.47 9.39 0.23
C LYS A 168 -15.81 8.25 1.01
N ALA A 169 -14.72 8.52 1.73
CA ALA A 169 -14.04 7.53 2.58
C ALA A 169 -14.94 7.01 3.72
N GLN A 170 -15.71 7.89 4.36
CA GLN A 170 -16.67 7.52 5.41
C GLN A 170 -17.81 6.66 4.85
N ALA A 171 -18.31 6.96 3.66
CA ALA A 171 -19.31 6.15 2.98
C ALA A 171 -18.78 4.74 2.66
N LEU A 172 -17.56 4.64 2.12
CA LEU A 172 -16.91 3.35 1.86
C LEU A 172 -16.74 2.52 3.13
N ARG A 173 -16.30 3.14 4.24
CA ARG A 173 -16.20 2.45 5.53
C ARG A 173 -17.55 1.89 6.01
N GLY A 174 -18.63 2.64 5.80
CA GLY A 174 -19.98 2.22 6.15
C GLY A 174 -20.48 0.96 5.41
N VAL A 175 -19.89 0.62 4.27
CA VAL A 175 -20.24 -0.56 3.46
C VAL A 175 -19.07 -1.51 3.20
N ALA A 176 -17.94 -1.32 3.90
CA ALA A 176 -16.71 -2.08 3.67
C ALA A 176 -16.88 -3.60 3.91
N ASP A 177 -17.84 -3.99 4.75
CA ASP A 177 -18.26 -5.37 4.98
C ASP A 177 -18.79 -6.07 3.72
N ARG A 178 -19.22 -5.31 2.71
CA ARG A 178 -19.75 -5.82 1.43
C ARG A 178 -18.76 -5.71 0.28
N ILE A 179 -17.60 -5.11 0.53
CA ILE A 179 -16.57 -4.87 -0.47
C ILE A 179 -15.43 -5.86 -0.22
N PHE A 180 -15.14 -6.63 -1.26
CA PHE A 180 -13.92 -7.41 -1.40
C PHE A 180 -13.31 -7.02 -2.73
N LEU A 181 -11.99 -6.91 -2.76
CA LEU A 181 -11.30 -6.29 -3.88
C LEU A 181 -9.97 -6.99 -4.14
N THR A 182 -9.52 -6.94 -5.39
CA THR A 182 -8.14 -7.29 -5.72
C THR A 182 -7.20 -6.14 -5.35
N SER A 183 -5.90 -6.42 -5.31
CA SER A 183 -4.85 -5.44 -5.04
C SER A 183 -4.83 -4.37 -6.14
N MET A 184 -5.13 -4.76 -7.38
CA MET A 184 -5.33 -3.83 -8.50
C MET A 184 -6.52 -2.89 -8.27
N GLN A 185 -7.68 -3.42 -7.86
CA GLN A 185 -8.85 -2.61 -7.54
C GLN A 185 -8.56 -1.66 -6.38
N CYS A 186 -7.89 -2.13 -5.32
CA CYS A 186 -7.47 -1.27 -4.22
C CYS A 186 -6.61 -0.10 -4.70
N ARG A 187 -5.62 -0.39 -5.56
CA ARG A 187 -4.72 0.61 -6.13
C ARG A 187 -5.48 1.66 -6.93
N GLN A 188 -6.38 1.22 -7.83
CA GLN A 188 -7.22 2.11 -8.64
C GLN A 188 -8.09 3.04 -7.77
N LEU A 189 -8.62 2.53 -6.66
CA LEU A 189 -9.44 3.31 -5.73
C LEU A 189 -8.70 4.52 -5.15
N LEU A 190 -7.37 4.42 -4.96
CA LEU A 190 -6.57 5.52 -4.42
C LEU A 190 -6.57 6.74 -5.33
N GLY A 191 -6.75 6.56 -6.64
CA GLY A 191 -6.91 7.65 -7.60
C GLY A 191 -8.16 8.49 -7.39
N MET A 192 -9.13 8.03 -6.59
CA MET A 192 -10.36 8.79 -6.27
C MET A 192 -10.19 9.77 -5.11
N PHE A 193 -9.02 9.77 -4.46
CA PHE A 193 -8.76 10.54 -3.24
C PHE A 193 -7.52 11.42 -3.41
N GLU A 194 -7.76 12.72 -3.61
CA GLU A 194 -6.72 13.75 -3.68
C GLU A 194 -6.02 13.95 -2.32
N GLU A 195 -6.80 13.88 -1.23
CA GLU A 195 -6.30 14.09 0.12
C GLU A 195 -5.64 12.85 0.69
N ARG A 196 -4.42 13.02 1.21
CA ARG A 196 -3.67 11.99 1.95
C ARG A 196 -4.50 11.31 3.03
N SER A 197 -5.16 12.09 3.89
CA SER A 197 -5.94 11.55 5.01
C SER A 197 -7.07 10.64 4.52
N SER A 198 -7.71 10.98 3.40
CA SER A 198 -8.79 10.20 2.81
C SER A 198 -8.27 8.91 2.17
N ARG A 199 -7.08 8.92 1.54
CA ARG A 199 -6.41 7.69 1.06
C ARG A 199 -6.11 6.73 2.20
N VAL A 200 -5.52 7.23 3.29
CA VAL A 200 -5.20 6.42 4.48
C VAL A 200 -6.48 5.82 5.09
N GLU A 201 -7.57 6.58 5.23
CA GLU A 201 -8.84 6.03 5.73
C GLU A 201 -9.44 4.96 4.82
N ALA A 202 -9.38 5.15 3.49
CA ALA A 202 -9.85 4.17 2.53
C ALA A 202 -9.03 2.86 2.63
N LEU A 203 -7.70 2.97 2.70
CA LEU A 203 -6.81 1.82 2.88
C LEU A 203 -7.02 1.12 4.23
N CYS A 204 -7.15 1.86 5.33
CA CYS A 204 -7.48 1.28 6.63
C CYS A 204 -8.76 0.44 6.59
N SER A 205 -9.76 0.88 5.82
CA SER A 205 -11.05 0.19 5.74
C SER A 205 -11.03 -1.04 4.83
N LEU A 206 -10.16 -1.07 3.80
CA LEU A 206 -10.27 -2.02 2.69
C LEU A 206 -9.03 -2.91 2.46
N VAL A 207 -7.84 -2.55 2.94
CA VAL A 207 -6.62 -3.34 2.67
C VAL A 207 -6.65 -4.72 3.33
N LEU A 208 -7.38 -4.87 4.43
CA LEU A 208 -7.59 -6.18 5.09
C LEU A 208 -8.72 -6.99 4.43
N ARG A 209 -9.28 -6.50 3.32
CA ARG A 209 -10.38 -7.10 2.54
C ARG A 209 -9.94 -7.59 1.16
N LEU A 210 -8.62 -7.68 0.94
CA LEU A 210 -8.04 -8.13 -0.32
C LEU A 210 -8.32 -9.61 -0.57
N THR A 211 -8.65 -9.96 -1.80
CA THR A 211 -8.80 -11.37 -2.20
C THR A 211 -7.51 -12.00 -2.71
N ASP A 212 -6.51 -11.17 -3.01
CA ASP A 212 -5.20 -11.55 -3.54
C ASP A 212 -4.06 -10.86 -2.75
N PRO A 213 -3.96 -11.09 -1.42
CA PRO A 213 -2.98 -10.41 -0.56
C PRO A 213 -1.51 -10.61 -1.00
N GLN A 214 -1.22 -11.64 -1.81
CA GLN A 214 0.09 -11.85 -2.42
C GLN A 214 0.53 -10.72 -3.37
N ASN A 215 -0.41 -9.92 -3.88
CA ASN A 215 -0.19 -8.82 -4.81
C ASN A 215 -0.24 -7.44 -4.12
N MET A 216 -0.26 -7.38 -2.79
CA MET A 216 -0.40 -6.12 -2.03
C MET A 216 0.72 -5.10 -2.33
N LYS A 217 1.89 -5.56 -2.80
CA LYS A 217 3.00 -4.69 -3.22
C LYS A 217 2.58 -3.69 -4.31
N MET A 218 1.60 -4.02 -5.15
CA MET A 218 1.03 -3.11 -6.15
C MET A 218 0.37 -1.87 -5.53
N ILE A 219 -0.21 -2.03 -4.34
CA ILE A 219 -0.83 -0.92 -3.59
C ILE A 219 0.28 -0.08 -2.97
N ALA A 220 1.23 -0.75 -2.31
CA ALA A 220 2.35 -0.08 -1.66
C ALA A 220 3.15 0.80 -2.63
N SER A 221 3.31 0.38 -3.89
CA SER A 221 4.02 1.17 -4.90
C SER A 221 3.30 2.45 -5.35
N ARG A 222 2.02 2.62 -4.98
CA ARG A 222 1.25 3.83 -5.24
C ARG A 222 1.20 4.79 -4.04
N VAL A 223 1.58 4.33 -2.86
CA VAL A 223 1.40 5.05 -1.60
C VAL A 223 2.73 5.68 -1.20
N GLU A 224 2.70 6.96 -0.81
CA GLU A 224 3.91 7.65 -0.36
C GLU A 224 4.43 7.05 0.96
N TRP A 225 5.72 7.19 1.22
CA TRP A 225 6.36 6.52 2.36
C TRP A 225 5.75 6.90 3.71
N ASP A 226 5.39 8.17 3.89
CA ASP A 226 4.80 8.67 5.14
C ASP A 226 3.34 8.21 5.33
N GLU A 227 2.58 8.06 4.24
CA GLU A 227 1.25 7.43 4.24
C GLU A 227 1.33 5.95 4.61
N TRP A 228 2.29 5.23 4.03
CA TRP A 228 2.51 3.82 4.34
C TRP A 228 2.95 3.62 5.79
N GLU A 229 3.80 4.51 6.31
CA GLU A 229 4.24 4.50 7.70
C GLU A 229 3.07 4.80 8.66
N GLU A 230 2.18 5.73 8.31
CA GLU A 230 0.95 5.97 9.07
C GLU A 230 0.03 4.73 9.06
N LEU A 231 -0.16 4.09 7.90
CA LEU A 231 -0.92 2.85 7.77
C LEU A 231 -0.32 1.74 8.62
N ARG A 232 1.02 1.59 8.62
CA ARG A 232 1.74 0.62 9.46
C ARG A 232 1.52 0.90 10.94
N GLY A 233 1.56 2.16 11.37
CA GLY A 233 1.23 2.55 12.72
C GLY A 233 -0.21 2.20 13.12
N ARG A 234 -1.17 2.33 12.19
CA ARG A 234 -2.60 2.10 12.43
C ARG A 234 -3.05 0.65 12.30
N LEU A 235 -2.45 -0.13 11.41
CA LEU A 235 -2.86 -1.51 11.09
C LEU A 235 -1.89 -2.57 11.62
N GLY A 236 -0.66 -2.15 11.96
CA GLY A 236 0.41 -3.01 12.42
C GLY A 236 1.30 -3.54 11.33
N THR A 237 2.56 -3.76 11.71
CA THR A 237 3.63 -4.20 10.82
C THR A 237 3.31 -5.57 10.21
N LEU A 238 2.78 -6.51 11.00
CA LEU A 238 2.45 -7.86 10.51
C LEU A 238 1.24 -7.87 9.57
N SER A 239 0.27 -6.96 9.74
CA SER A 239 -0.87 -6.87 8.82
C SER A 239 -0.47 -6.42 7.42
N LEU A 240 0.57 -5.59 7.32
CA LEU A 240 1.09 -5.02 6.06
C LEU A 240 2.44 -5.62 5.64
N PHE A 241 2.88 -6.69 6.31
CA PHE A 241 4.18 -7.30 6.01
C PHE A 241 4.16 -7.89 4.60
N PRO A 242 5.17 -7.62 3.76
CA PRO A 242 5.20 -8.09 2.38
C PRO A 242 5.63 -9.56 2.30
N TYR A 243 4.79 -10.48 2.79
CA TYR A 243 5.14 -11.90 2.94
C TYR A 243 5.61 -12.56 1.63
N ILE A 244 4.92 -12.27 0.52
CA ILE A 244 5.18 -12.92 -0.77
C ILE A 244 6.24 -12.18 -1.60
N GLN A 245 6.28 -10.84 -1.50
CA GLN A 245 7.18 -9.99 -2.28
C GLN A 245 7.97 -9.01 -1.38
N PRO A 246 8.82 -9.51 -0.45
CA PRO A 246 9.60 -8.68 0.47
C PRO A 246 10.72 -7.88 -0.20
N GLU A 247 11.05 -8.19 -1.46
CA GLU A 247 12.09 -7.51 -2.23
C GLU A 247 11.73 -6.04 -2.47
N GLN A 248 12.75 -5.17 -2.48
CA GLN A 248 12.61 -3.70 -2.61
C GLN A 248 11.79 -3.05 -1.49
N HIS A 249 11.48 -3.77 -0.41
CA HIS A 249 10.92 -3.20 0.80
C HIS A 249 12.04 -2.81 1.78
N GLN A 250 11.98 -1.58 2.28
CA GLN A 250 12.87 -1.12 3.33
C GLN A 250 12.20 -1.32 4.68
N PHE A 251 12.73 -2.26 5.47
CA PHE A 251 12.24 -2.51 6.82
C PHE A 251 12.83 -1.48 7.78
N VAL A 252 11.95 -0.81 8.51
CA VAL A 252 12.28 0.06 9.64
C VAL A 252 11.41 -0.41 10.81
N LEU A 253 12.02 -1.08 11.78
CA LEU A 253 11.33 -1.84 12.82
C LEU A 253 11.77 -1.33 14.20
N ASP A 254 10.80 -0.96 15.04
CA ASP A 254 11.02 -0.68 16.45
C ASP A 254 10.95 -2.01 17.22
N THR A 255 12.09 -2.67 17.38
CA THR A 255 12.22 -3.97 18.05
C THR A 255 11.95 -3.88 19.56
N SER A 256 11.58 -2.72 20.10
CA SER A 256 10.99 -2.59 21.43
C SER A 256 9.53 -3.06 21.43
N ARG A 257 8.84 -2.99 20.29
CA ARG A 257 7.46 -3.50 20.09
C ARG A 257 7.48 -4.99 19.79
N TYR A 258 6.45 -5.69 20.26
CA TYR A 258 6.36 -7.14 20.09
C TYR A 258 6.21 -7.54 18.61
N GLU A 259 5.27 -6.92 17.90
CA GLU A 259 4.99 -7.23 16.50
C GLU A 259 6.19 -6.96 15.57
N ASP A 260 6.95 -5.88 15.82
CA ASP A 260 8.13 -5.52 15.02
C ASP A 260 9.30 -6.49 15.26
N ARG A 261 9.43 -7.05 16.48
CA ARG A 261 10.37 -8.17 16.72
C ARG A 261 9.98 -9.42 15.95
N ILE A 262 8.68 -9.73 15.86
CA ILE A 262 8.23 -10.84 15.01
C ILE A 262 8.59 -10.55 13.55
N ALA A 263 8.27 -9.36 13.04
CA ALA A 263 8.59 -8.98 11.66
C ALA A 263 10.10 -9.11 11.37
N ALA A 264 10.96 -8.65 12.28
CA ALA A 264 12.41 -8.83 12.16
C ALA A 264 12.81 -10.31 12.11
N SER A 265 12.20 -11.13 12.98
CA SER A 265 12.43 -12.58 13.01
C SER A 265 11.99 -13.27 11.72
N LEU A 266 10.87 -12.84 11.12
CA LEU A 266 10.39 -13.36 9.83
C LEU A 266 11.39 -13.11 8.71
N VAL A 267 11.96 -11.89 8.63
CA VAL A 267 12.98 -11.58 7.63
C VAL A 267 14.22 -12.47 7.82
N VAL A 268 14.64 -12.72 9.06
CA VAL A 268 15.77 -13.63 9.34
C VAL A 268 15.45 -15.07 8.95
N ARG A 269 14.23 -15.55 9.21
CA ARG A 269 13.79 -16.89 8.78
C ARG A 269 13.77 -17.04 7.26
N MET A 270 13.27 -16.03 6.54
CA MET A 270 13.33 -15.99 5.07
C MET A 270 14.78 -16.06 4.59
N ASN A 271 15.68 -15.23 5.14
CA ASN A 271 17.10 -15.25 4.78
C ASN A 271 17.75 -16.63 5.04
N MET A 272 17.42 -17.31 6.14
CA MET A 272 17.98 -18.62 6.44
C MET A 272 17.49 -19.73 5.50
N LYS A 273 16.24 -19.66 5.04
CA LYS A 273 15.69 -20.67 4.14
C LYS A 273 16.00 -20.40 2.67
N GLU A 274 15.96 -19.14 2.25
CA GLU A 274 16.10 -18.75 0.84
C GLU A 274 17.52 -18.35 0.46
N SER A 275 18.42 -18.06 1.41
CA SER A 275 19.79 -17.66 1.08
C SER A 275 20.79 -18.79 1.25
N LYS A 276 21.42 -19.23 0.15
CA LYS A 276 22.52 -20.20 0.19
C LYS A 276 23.76 -19.68 0.96
N ARG A 277 23.95 -18.36 1.01
CA ARG A 277 25.11 -17.69 1.62
C ARG A 277 24.75 -16.70 2.73
N LEU A 278 23.50 -16.69 3.20
CA LEU A 278 22.98 -15.72 4.18
C LEU A 278 23.12 -14.25 3.74
N GLY A 279 23.10 -13.99 2.43
CA GLY A 279 23.35 -12.70 1.82
C GLY A 279 22.09 -11.89 1.44
N ASN A 280 20.88 -12.41 1.69
CA ASN A 280 19.65 -11.75 1.26
C ASN A 280 19.33 -10.50 2.09
N ILE A 281 19.82 -10.43 3.33
CA ILE A 281 19.70 -9.22 4.17
C ILE A 281 20.80 -8.22 3.81
N ARG A 282 20.40 -7.03 3.39
CA ARG A 282 21.28 -5.94 2.98
C ARG A 282 21.20 -4.75 3.94
N ASN A 283 22.34 -4.08 4.09
CA ASN A 283 22.50 -2.84 4.86
C ASN A 283 21.87 -2.87 6.26
N PRO A 284 22.11 -3.91 7.09
CA PRO A 284 21.55 -3.96 8.42
C PRO A 284 22.16 -2.86 9.29
N SER A 285 21.32 -2.11 10.00
CA SER A 285 21.73 -1.20 11.08
C SER A 285 20.73 -1.28 12.23
N LEU A 286 21.23 -1.23 13.46
CA LEU A 286 20.39 -1.30 14.66
C LEU A 286 20.92 -0.31 15.67
N VAL A 287 20.10 0.68 15.99
CA VAL A 287 20.35 1.65 17.06
C VAL A 287 19.60 1.17 18.28
N LEU A 288 20.33 0.76 19.32
CA LEU A 288 19.76 0.28 20.58
C LEU A 288 19.06 1.44 21.33
N ILE A 289 18.18 1.12 22.29
CA ILE A 289 17.47 2.13 23.11
C ILE A 289 18.45 3.12 23.78
N GLY A 290 19.66 2.67 24.14
CA GLY A 290 20.71 3.53 24.71
C GLY A 290 21.49 4.40 23.70
N GLY A 291 21.09 4.42 22.43
CA GLY A 291 21.76 5.17 21.35
C GLY A 291 22.98 4.47 20.73
N ASN A 292 23.50 3.43 21.38
CA ASN A 292 24.63 2.65 20.86
C ASN A 292 24.23 1.87 19.59
N GLN A 293 25.14 1.80 18.62
CA GLN A 293 24.96 0.97 17.43
C GLN A 293 25.37 -0.47 17.69
N PHE A 294 24.53 -1.42 17.27
CA PHE A 294 24.87 -2.83 17.25
C PHE A 294 25.84 -3.13 16.10
N GLN A 295 26.90 -3.87 16.38
CA GLN A 295 27.92 -4.22 15.39
C GLN A 295 27.51 -5.48 14.62
N PHE A 296 27.39 -5.38 13.30
CA PHE A 296 27.04 -6.49 12.41
C PHE A 296 28.28 -7.11 11.76
N ASP A 297 29.36 -7.34 12.53
CA ASP A 297 30.65 -7.83 12.02
C ASP A 297 30.55 -9.16 11.26
N ARG A 298 29.55 -9.98 11.60
CA ARG A 298 29.27 -11.28 10.98
C ARG A 298 27.89 -11.33 10.30
N GLY A 299 27.33 -10.17 9.97
CA GLY A 299 25.96 -10.04 9.48
C GLY A 299 24.91 -10.20 10.59
N VAL A 300 23.65 -10.38 10.19
CA VAL A 300 22.53 -10.53 11.14
C VAL A 300 22.58 -11.92 11.80
N PRO A 301 22.54 -12.02 13.14
CA PRO A 301 22.63 -13.30 13.83
C PRO A 301 21.49 -14.27 13.49
N ALA A 302 21.81 -15.51 13.15
CA ALA A 302 20.82 -16.57 12.88
C ALA A 302 19.90 -16.86 14.09
N GLY A 303 20.39 -16.60 15.31
CA GLY A 303 19.61 -16.71 16.54
C GLY A 303 18.40 -15.76 16.61
N TRP A 304 18.34 -14.72 15.77
CA TRP A 304 17.20 -13.80 15.67
C TRP A 304 15.94 -14.43 15.04
N THR A 305 16.00 -15.70 14.63
CA THR A 305 14.81 -16.54 14.42
C THR A 305 13.97 -16.73 15.69
N ASN A 306 14.59 -16.53 16.86
CA ASN A 306 13.93 -16.38 18.15
C ASN A 306 13.80 -14.88 18.50
N THR A 307 12.57 -14.42 18.73
CA THR A 307 12.28 -13.01 18.99
C THR A 307 12.89 -12.49 20.29
N SER A 308 13.14 -13.35 21.28
CA SER A 308 13.78 -12.95 22.54
C SER A 308 15.28 -12.67 22.42
N ALA A 309 15.92 -13.15 21.35
CA ALA A 309 17.33 -12.90 21.06
C ALA A 309 17.57 -11.58 20.34
N ILE A 310 16.50 -10.89 19.90
CA ILE A 310 16.60 -9.62 19.16
C ILE A 310 16.71 -8.47 20.17
N PRO A 311 17.80 -7.69 20.15
CA PRO A 311 17.93 -6.53 21.03
C PRO A 311 16.87 -5.47 20.73
N GLN A 312 16.48 -4.71 21.76
CA GLN A 312 15.49 -3.64 21.62
C GLN A 312 16.14 -2.36 21.07
N GLY A 313 15.48 -1.74 20.08
CA GLY A 313 15.96 -0.56 19.40
C GLY A 313 15.28 -0.36 18.04
N THR A 314 15.90 0.44 17.17
CA THR A 314 15.42 0.67 15.79
C THR A 314 16.29 -0.11 14.81
N LEU A 315 15.75 -1.20 14.27
CA LEU A 315 16.38 -2.03 13.25
C LEU A 315 15.99 -1.52 11.86
N ARG A 316 16.98 -1.31 10.98
CA ARG A 316 16.80 -1.01 9.57
C ARG A 316 17.51 -2.05 8.73
N LEU A 317 16.84 -2.58 7.71
CA LEU A 317 17.43 -3.54 6.78
C LEU A 317 16.63 -3.58 5.47
N GLN A 318 17.21 -4.21 4.46
CA GLN A 318 16.55 -4.52 3.20
C GLN A 318 16.61 -6.03 2.96
N TYR A 319 15.58 -6.58 2.34
CA TYR A 319 15.58 -7.97 1.90
C TYR A 319 15.65 -8.02 0.37
N MET A 320 16.57 -8.84 -0.17
CA MET A 320 16.73 -9.08 -1.59
C MET A 320 16.99 -10.56 -1.81
N CYS A 321 16.18 -11.21 -2.65
CA CYS A 321 16.32 -12.63 -2.95
C CYS A 321 16.22 -12.81 -4.47
N ALA A 322 17.14 -13.60 -5.05
CA ALA A 322 17.09 -13.94 -6.46
C ALA A 322 15.82 -14.76 -6.76
N PRO A 323 15.16 -14.57 -7.93
CA PRO A 323 13.92 -15.26 -8.28
C PRO A 323 14.00 -16.79 -8.15
N GLU A 324 15.12 -17.38 -8.57
CA GLU A 324 15.42 -18.80 -8.50
C GLU A 324 15.52 -19.38 -7.07
N ASP A 325 15.71 -18.52 -6.06
CA ASP A 325 15.83 -18.92 -4.66
C ASP A 325 14.53 -18.69 -3.85
N HIS A 326 13.47 -18.21 -4.49
CA HIS A 326 12.18 -17.96 -3.84
C HIS A 326 11.54 -19.26 -3.35
N LEU A 327 11.22 -19.33 -2.06
CA LEU A 327 10.48 -20.46 -1.47
C LEU A 327 9.02 -20.06 -1.27
N ILE A 328 8.27 -20.04 -2.38
CA ILE A 328 6.89 -19.53 -2.42
C ILE A 328 5.96 -20.23 -1.44
N ASP A 329 6.03 -21.56 -1.32
CA ASP A 329 5.22 -22.32 -0.36
C ASP A 329 5.48 -21.88 1.09
N PHE A 330 6.75 -21.64 1.42
CA PHE A 330 7.14 -21.12 2.73
C PHE A 330 6.65 -19.69 2.95
N ARG A 331 6.70 -18.83 1.93
CA ARG A 331 6.14 -17.47 2.02
C ARG A 331 4.63 -17.49 2.27
N TYR A 332 3.89 -18.40 1.63
CA TYR A 332 2.45 -18.60 1.90
C TYR A 332 2.18 -19.17 3.30
N GLU A 333 3.02 -20.07 3.80
CA GLU A 333 2.94 -20.55 5.19
C GLU A 333 3.04 -19.37 6.18
N LEU A 334 4.03 -18.49 6.00
CA LEU A 334 4.20 -17.30 6.84
C LEU A 334 3.01 -16.33 6.71
N LEU A 335 2.52 -16.13 5.49
CA LEU A 335 1.35 -15.29 5.21
C LEU A 335 0.09 -15.80 5.93
N ALA A 336 -0.12 -17.11 5.96
CA ALA A 336 -1.23 -17.73 6.66
C ALA A 336 -1.06 -17.65 8.18
N GLN A 337 0.11 -18.03 8.69
CA GLN A 337 0.37 -18.14 10.12
C GLN A 337 0.43 -16.77 10.83
N TYR A 338 1.10 -15.78 10.23
CA TYR A 338 1.33 -14.47 10.85
C TYR A 338 0.42 -13.38 10.27
N GLY A 339 0.12 -13.44 8.96
CA GLY A 339 -0.78 -12.50 8.30
C GLY A 339 -2.26 -12.84 8.46
N GLY A 340 -2.58 -14.09 8.82
CA GLY A 340 -3.94 -14.61 8.98
C GLY A 340 -4.69 -14.79 7.65
N TRP A 341 -4.00 -14.76 6.52
CA TRP A 341 -4.61 -14.83 5.19
C TRP A 341 -4.69 -16.28 4.68
N GLN A 342 -5.85 -16.70 4.22
CA GLN A 342 -6.05 -18.00 3.58
C GLN A 342 -6.01 -17.84 2.05
N ALA A 343 -4.85 -17.42 1.54
CA ALA A 343 -4.65 -17.28 0.09
C ALA A 343 -4.35 -18.65 -0.54
N ASP A 344 -4.85 -18.89 -1.76
CA ASP A 344 -4.51 -20.09 -2.53
C ASP A 344 -3.04 -20.00 -2.99
N PRO A 345 -2.15 -20.95 -2.63
CA PRO A 345 -0.77 -20.95 -3.09
C PRO A 345 -0.63 -21.03 -4.61
N LYS A 346 -1.66 -21.53 -5.32
CA LYS A 346 -1.73 -21.56 -6.78
C LYS A 346 -2.25 -20.26 -7.39
N ALA A 347 -2.71 -19.32 -6.57
CA ALA A 347 -3.14 -18.03 -7.06
C ALA A 347 -1.97 -17.33 -7.74
N LYS A 348 -2.28 -16.64 -8.84
CA LYS A 348 -1.27 -15.94 -9.60
C LYS A 348 -0.62 -14.85 -8.74
N ILE A 349 0.71 -14.90 -8.69
CA ILE A 349 1.56 -13.83 -8.16
C ILE A 349 1.90 -12.90 -9.31
N ILE A 350 1.52 -11.63 -9.19
CA ILE A 350 1.93 -10.58 -10.09
C ILE A 350 3.15 -9.94 -9.45
N TRP A 351 4.34 -10.40 -9.88
CA TRP A 351 5.60 -9.82 -9.46
C TRP A 351 5.64 -8.34 -9.84
N TRP A 352 5.96 -7.52 -8.85
CA TRP A 352 5.81 -6.08 -8.92
C TRP A 352 7.02 -5.37 -8.36
N ALA A 353 7.32 -4.20 -8.92
CA ALA A 353 8.45 -3.40 -8.50
C ALA A 353 8.04 -1.95 -8.21
N TYR A 354 8.72 -1.34 -7.25
CA TYR A 354 8.42 0.01 -6.79
C TYR A 354 9.35 1.04 -7.45
N LEU A 355 8.88 1.70 -8.52
CA LEU A 355 9.69 2.64 -9.29
C LEU A 355 10.29 3.79 -8.45
N GLN A 356 9.58 4.29 -7.43
CA GLN A 356 10.09 5.41 -6.64
C GLN A 356 11.27 5.02 -5.73
N ALA A 357 11.43 3.74 -5.37
CA ALA A 357 12.58 3.26 -4.61
C ALA A 357 13.77 2.82 -5.49
N VAL A 358 13.62 2.91 -6.81
CA VAL A 358 14.68 2.54 -7.75
C VAL A 358 15.70 3.69 -7.84
N PRO A 359 17.01 3.39 -7.74
CA PRO A 359 18.03 4.41 -7.95
C PRO A 359 17.89 5.09 -9.33
N GLU A 360 18.10 6.40 -9.38
CA GLU A 360 17.99 7.20 -10.61
C GLU A 360 18.75 6.58 -11.80
N PRO A 361 19.99 6.07 -11.67
CA PRO A 361 20.70 5.47 -12.80
C PRO A 361 19.99 4.25 -13.40
N VAL A 362 19.26 3.49 -12.59
CA VAL A 362 18.52 2.30 -13.02
C VAL A 362 17.23 2.70 -13.74
N VAL A 363 16.53 3.73 -13.24
CA VAL A 363 15.34 4.29 -13.93
C VAL A 363 15.72 4.86 -15.28
N THR A 364 16.80 5.64 -15.33
CA THR A 364 17.30 6.23 -16.57
C THR A 364 17.73 5.13 -17.54
N PHE A 365 18.40 4.08 -17.06
CA PHE A 365 18.79 2.92 -17.88
C PHE A 365 17.57 2.21 -18.46
N LEU A 366 16.54 1.95 -17.64
CA LEU A 366 15.28 1.38 -18.10
C LEU A 366 14.66 2.21 -19.23
N ILE A 367 14.58 3.54 -19.07
CA ILE A 367 14.00 4.42 -20.09
C ILE A 367 14.78 4.31 -21.41
N HIS A 368 16.11 4.31 -21.37
CA HIS A 368 16.95 4.14 -22.57
C HIS A 368 16.73 2.77 -23.23
N VAL A 369 16.68 1.70 -22.45
CA VAL A 369 16.41 0.34 -22.95
C VAL A 369 15.04 0.28 -23.63
N LEU A 370 13.98 0.75 -22.97
CA LEU A 370 12.62 0.72 -23.53
C LEU A 370 12.51 1.50 -24.82
N ARG A 371 13.21 2.64 -24.93
CA ARG A 371 13.24 3.46 -26.15
C ARG A 371 14.01 2.79 -27.28
N HIS A 372 15.22 2.29 -27.01
CA HIS A 372 16.08 1.71 -28.03
C HIS A 372 15.52 0.38 -28.57
N PHE A 373 14.95 -0.45 -27.68
CA PHE A 373 14.45 -1.78 -28.01
C PHE A 373 12.92 -1.85 -28.18
N ARG A 374 12.23 -0.70 -28.26
CA ARG A 374 10.76 -0.64 -28.48
C ARG A 374 9.96 -1.49 -27.49
N ASP A 375 10.28 -1.34 -26.21
CA ASP A 375 9.73 -2.10 -25.08
C ASP A 375 10.09 -3.61 -25.07
N ASP A 376 11.00 -4.08 -25.92
CA ASP A 376 11.49 -5.47 -25.94
C ASP A 376 12.73 -5.65 -25.03
N LEU A 377 12.46 -5.89 -23.74
CA LEU A 377 13.50 -6.12 -22.73
C LEU A 377 14.28 -7.43 -22.96
N ARG A 378 13.71 -8.40 -23.69
CA ARG A 378 14.38 -9.65 -24.02
C ARG A 378 15.40 -9.43 -25.13
N ALA A 379 15.05 -8.67 -26.16
CA ALA A 379 15.99 -8.26 -27.20
C ALA A 379 17.16 -7.46 -26.60
N ALA A 380 16.88 -6.60 -25.62
CA ALA A 380 17.93 -5.87 -24.89
C ALA A 380 18.89 -6.82 -24.15
N PHE A 381 18.36 -7.80 -23.40
CA PHE A 381 19.18 -8.80 -22.72
C PHE A 381 20.05 -9.59 -23.69
N GLN A 382 19.45 -10.10 -24.77
CA GLN A 382 20.15 -10.89 -25.80
C GLN A 382 21.23 -10.09 -26.51
N MET A 383 21.02 -8.79 -26.75
CA MET A 383 22.04 -7.93 -27.32
C MET A 383 23.23 -7.78 -26.36
N ILE A 384 22.97 -7.56 -25.07
CA ILE A 384 24.02 -7.36 -24.05
C ILE A 384 24.80 -8.65 -23.78
N ASP A 385 24.15 -9.81 -23.79
CA ASP A 385 24.77 -11.14 -23.62
C ASP A 385 25.72 -11.50 -24.80
N GLY A 386 25.63 -10.76 -25.91
CA GLY A 386 26.38 -11.01 -27.14
C GLY A 386 25.58 -11.83 -28.16
N GLN A 387 26.09 -11.93 -29.40
CA GLN A 387 25.38 -12.65 -30.46
C GLN A 387 25.12 -14.12 -30.10
N ALA A 388 24.09 -14.71 -30.73
CA ALA A 388 23.50 -16.01 -30.38
C ALA A 388 24.46 -17.21 -30.23
N ASP A 389 25.69 -17.12 -30.78
CA ASP A 389 26.69 -18.18 -30.71
C ASP A 389 27.70 -18.02 -29.56
N THR A 390 27.73 -16.87 -28.86
CA THR A 390 28.64 -16.61 -27.73
C THR A 390 27.93 -16.34 -26.39
N GLY A 391 26.62 -16.07 -26.42
CA GLY A 391 25.83 -15.81 -25.22
C GLY A 391 25.79 -17.03 -24.30
N ASN A 392 26.18 -16.84 -23.04
CA ASN A 392 26.15 -17.90 -22.03
C ASN A 392 24.85 -17.85 -21.20
N GLY A 393 23.92 -16.95 -21.55
CA GLY A 393 22.65 -16.73 -20.86
C GLY A 393 22.79 -15.93 -19.55
N LYS A 394 23.93 -15.28 -19.34
CA LYS A 394 24.28 -14.56 -18.10
C LYS A 394 25.16 -13.34 -18.40
N LEU A 395 24.70 -12.17 -17.99
CA LEU A 395 25.46 -10.94 -18.22
C LEU A 395 26.54 -10.76 -17.16
N THR A 396 27.81 -10.76 -17.57
CA THR A 396 28.92 -10.33 -16.71
C THR A 396 28.99 -8.80 -16.65
N LEU A 397 29.63 -8.26 -15.60
CA LEU A 397 29.86 -6.81 -15.49
C LEU A 397 30.65 -6.25 -16.69
N ARG A 398 31.53 -7.08 -17.28
CA ARG A 398 32.32 -6.70 -18.46
C ARG A 398 31.44 -6.57 -19.70
N GLU A 399 30.62 -7.59 -19.99
CA GLU A 399 29.67 -7.56 -21.12
C GLU A 399 28.71 -6.38 -20.99
N PHE A 400 28.16 -6.17 -19.78
CA PHE A 400 27.26 -5.05 -19.50
C PHE A 400 27.92 -3.70 -19.80
N LYS A 401 29.14 -3.45 -19.31
CA LYS A 401 29.85 -2.19 -19.58
C LYS A 401 30.17 -1.98 -21.06
N LEU A 402 30.58 -3.04 -21.76
CA LEU A 402 30.91 -2.97 -23.19
C LEU A 402 29.66 -2.68 -24.02
N ALA A 403 28.55 -3.35 -23.75
CA ALA A 403 27.29 -3.15 -24.45
C ALA A 403 26.76 -1.72 -24.26
N VAL A 404 26.74 -1.25 -23.02
CA VAL A 404 26.30 0.12 -22.68
C VAL A 404 27.17 1.19 -23.35
N ALA A 405 28.49 0.98 -23.39
CA ALA A 405 29.40 1.87 -24.11
C ALA A 405 29.15 1.85 -25.64
N SER A 406 28.88 0.67 -26.21
CA SER A 406 28.63 0.51 -27.65
C SER A 406 27.33 1.16 -28.12
N LEU A 407 26.34 1.27 -27.24
CA LEU A 407 25.06 1.92 -27.50
C LEU A 407 25.16 3.46 -27.55
N GLY A 408 26.30 4.03 -27.17
CA GLY A 408 26.55 5.48 -27.26
C GLY A 408 25.79 6.32 -26.24
N TRP A 409 25.27 5.72 -25.17
CA TRP A 409 24.52 6.44 -24.14
C TRP A 409 25.46 7.24 -23.23
N LYS A 410 25.58 8.55 -23.51
CA LYS A 410 26.51 9.47 -22.83
C LYS A 410 26.43 9.41 -21.29
N GLU A 411 25.23 9.27 -20.74
CA GLU A 411 24.95 9.26 -19.30
C GLU A 411 25.55 8.03 -18.58
N PHE A 412 25.90 6.98 -19.32
CA PHE A 412 26.50 5.75 -18.79
C PHE A 412 27.93 5.51 -19.29
N MET A 413 28.55 6.53 -19.90
CA MET A 413 29.98 6.50 -20.20
C MET A 413 30.84 6.50 -18.93
N ASP A 414 30.26 6.96 -17.80
CA ASP A 414 30.85 6.78 -16.47
C ASP A 414 30.79 5.30 -16.05
N PRO A 415 31.95 4.63 -15.87
CA PRO A 415 32.00 3.23 -15.46
C PRO A 415 31.36 2.96 -14.10
N GLU A 416 31.29 3.96 -13.21
CA GLU A 416 30.68 3.80 -11.88
C GLU A 416 29.17 3.64 -11.97
N ARG A 417 28.49 4.47 -12.79
CA ARG A 417 27.05 4.36 -13.03
C ARG A 417 26.64 2.99 -13.58
N ALA A 418 27.36 2.48 -14.58
CA ALA A 418 27.12 1.13 -15.11
C ALA A 418 27.32 0.04 -14.04
N THR A 419 28.30 0.22 -13.15
CA THR A 419 28.54 -0.70 -12.02
C THR A 419 27.42 -0.65 -10.99
N GLN A 420 26.86 0.53 -10.72
CA GLN A 420 25.72 0.69 -9.81
C GLN A 420 24.47 -0.03 -10.35
N ILE A 421 24.18 0.13 -11.65
CA ILE A 421 23.06 -0.56 -12.30
C ILE A 421 23.26 -2.08 -12.23
N PHE A 422 24.44 -2.56 -12.60
CA PHE A 422 24.76 -3.98 -12.55
C PHE A 422 24.56 -4.56 -11.14
N ARG A 423 25.10 -3.90 -10.10
CA ARG A 423 24.94 -4.34 -8.70
C ARG A 423 23.50 -4.32 -8.21
N TYR A 424 22.67 -3.46 -8.79
CA TYR A 424 21.24 -3.43 -8.48
C TYR A 424 20.52 -4.63 -9.10
N LEU A 425 20.85 -4.96 -10.36
CA LEU A 425 20.29 -6.08 -11.11
C LEU A 425 20.88 -7.45 -10.72
N ASP A 426 21.95 -7.48 -9.93
CA ASP A 426 22.60 -8.69 -9.37
C ASP A 426 22.21 -8.84 -7.87
N PRO A 427 21.01 -9.38 -7.55
CA PRO A 427 20.54 -9.56 -6.19
C PRO A 427 21.34 -10.60 -5.38
N ASP A 428 21.89 -11.64 -6.00
CA ASP A 428 22.64 -12.68 -5.29
C ASP A 428 24.15 -12.36 -5.12
N ARG A 429 24.65 -11.32 -5.80
CA ARG A 429 26.07 -10.95 -5.86
C ARG A 429 26.93 -12.07 -6.44
N GLY A 430 26.37 -12.84 -7.35
CA GLY A 430 27.04 -13.90 -8.09
C GLY A 430 28.07 -13.35 -9.08
N GLY A 431 28.01 -12.04 -9.40
CA GLY A 431 28.87 -11.40 -10.37
C GLY A 431 28.40 -11.56 -11.82
N THR A 432 27.19 -12.13 -11.99
CA THR A 432 26.52 -12.33 -13.27
C THR A 432 25.03 -12.09 -13.09
N ILE A 433 24.35 -11.50 -14.09
CA ILE A 433 22.90 -11.30 -14.07
C ILE A 433 22.25 -12.38 -14.94
N SER A 434 21.43 -13.25 -14.34
CA SER A 434 20.62 -14.22 -15.07
C SER A 434 19.44 -13.56 -15.80
N TYR A 435 18.85 -14.24 -16.79
CA TYR A 435 17.63 -13.71 -17.43
C TYR A 435 16.49 -13.54 -16.41
N ALA A 436 16.40 -14.43 -15.41
CA ALA A 436 15.39 -14.34 -14.37
C ALA A 436 15.58 -13.08 -13.51
N GLU A 437 16.82 -12.77 -13.11
CA GLU A 437 17.15 -11.53 -12.40
C GLU A 437 16.86 -10.28 -13.26
N TRP A 438 17.11 -10.36 -14.57
CA TRP A 438 16.77 -9.30 -15.52
C TRP A 438 15.25 -9.03 -15.62
N GLN A 439 14.39 -9.99 -15.29
CA GLN A 439 12.93 -9.81 -15.32
C GLN A 439 12.43 -8.72 -14.37
N VAL A 440 13.21 -8.27 -13.39
CA VAL A 440 12.89 -7.07 -12.59
C VAL A 440 12.66 -5.83 -13.47
N MET A 441 13.31 -5.76 -14.64
CA MET A 441 13.08 -4.71 -15.62
C MET A 441 11.67 -4.78 -16.22
N GLU A 442 11.13 -5.99 -16.41
CA GLU A 442 9.76 -6.19 -16.86
C GLU A 442 8.76 -5.75 -15.78
N GLU A 443 9.08 -5.95 -14.50
CA GLU A 443 8.28 -5.45 -13.38
C GLU A 443 8.25 -3.92 -13.34
N PHE A 444 9.39 -3.26 -13.58
CA PHE A 444 9.43 -1.80 -13.71
C PHE A 444 8.64 -1.29 -14.90
N LEU A 445 8.69 -1.99 -16.04
CA LEU A 445 7.89 -1.65 -17.21
C LEU A 445 6.39 -1.75 -16.91
N LYS A 446 5.96 -2.79 -16.18
CA LYS A 446 4.56 -2.94 -15.74
C LYS A 446 4.12 -1.78 -14.85
N GLU A 447 4.91 -1.40 -13.85
CA GLU A 447 4.61 -0.26 -12.98
C GLU A 447 4.57 1.06 -13.77
N LEU A 448 5.51 1.28 -14.69
CA LEU A 448 5.53 2.48 -15.53
C LEU A 448 4.28 2.57 -16.41
N GLN A 449 3.94 1.48 -17.10
CA GLN A 449 2.76 1.43 -17.97
C GLN A 449 1.46 1.60 -17.19
N LEU A 450 1.34 0.96 -16.03
CA LEU A 450 0.18 1.13 -15.17
C LEU A 450 0.07 2.58 -14.69
N SER A 451 1.17 3.17 -14.23
CA SER A 451 1.21 4.57 -13.80
C SER A 451 0.85 5.55 -14.93
N ILE A 452 1.27 5.28 -16.18
CA ILE A 452 0.85 6.05 -17.35
C ILE A 452 -0.66 5.90 -17.56
N LEU A 453 -1.20 4.68 -17.54
CA LEU A 453 -2.63 4.46 -17.73
C LEU A 453 -3.49 5.13 -16.65
N GLU A 454 -3.02 5.13 -15.39
CA GLU A 454 -3.67 5.83 -14.29
C GLU A 454 -3.68 7.34 -14.49
N LEU A 455 -2.56 7.92 -14.94
CA LEU A 455 -2.50 9.33 -15.30
C LEU A 455 -3.47 9.66 -16.44
N LEU A 456 -3.47 8.85 -17.51
CA LEU A 456 -4.33 9.11 -18.68
C LEU A 456 -5.82 8.91 -18.35
N GLN A 457 -6.14 7.98 -17.45
CA GLN A 457 -7.48 7.84 -16.90
C GLN A 457 -7.90 9.09 -16.12
N HIS A 458 -7.00 9.66 -15.33
CA HIS A 458 -7.23 10.92 -14.61
C HIS A 458 -7.46 12.09 -15.57
N VAL A 459 -6.59 12.22 -16.57
CA VAL A 459 -6.71 13.21 -17.66
C VAL A 459 -8.05 13.08 -18.38
N TYR A 460 -8.46 11.85 -18.72
CA TYR A 460 -9.76 11.60 -19.36
C TYR A 460 -10.93 12.01 -18.46
N CYS A 461 -10.87 11.73 -17.16
CA CYS A 461 -11.90 12.15 -16.20
C CYS A 461 -11.98 13.68 -16.07
N THR A 462 -10.84 14.38 -16.17
CA THR A 462 -10.77 15.85 -16.03
C THR A 462 -11.22 16.58 -17.29
N PHE A 463 -10.79 16.15 -18.48
CA PHE A 463 -11.00 16.88 -19.73
C PHE A 463 -11.99 16.21 -20.71
N GLY A 464 -12.43 14.99 -20.43
CA GLY A 464 -13.30 14.20 -21.31
C GLY A 464 -12.61 13.58 -22.53
N SER A 465 -11.36 13.96 -22.83
CA SER A 465 -10.55 13.41 -23.92
C SER A 465 -9.06 13.50 -23.56
N VAL A 466 -8.29 12.47 -23.92
CA VAL A 466 -6.83 12.44 -23.73
C VAL A 466 -6.12 13.19 -24.86
N GLU A 467 -6.73 13.21 -26.04
CA GLU A 467 -6.19 13.81 -27.26
C GLU A 467 -6.10 15.33 -27.15
N VAL A 468 -7.13 15.97 -26.57
CA VAL A 468 -7.17 17.44 -26.39
C VAL A 468 -6.37 17.88 -25.17
N ALA A 469 -6.00 16.97 -24.28
CA ALA A 469 -5.34 17.31 -23.02
C ALA A 469 -4.00 18.04 -23.21
N HIS A 470 -3.25 17.75 -24.27
CA HIS A 470 -1.96 18.43 -24.53
C HIS A 470 -2.14 19.95 -24.63
N ASP A 471 -3.17 20.41 -25.34
CA ASP A 471 -3.47 21.85 -25.50
C ASP A 471 -3.82 22.53 -24.17
N PHE A 472 -4.31 21.76 -23.18
CA PHE A 472 -4.58 22.27 -21.83
C PHE A 472 -3.35 22.24 -20.92
N LEU A 473 -2.40 21.34 -21.19
CA LEU A 473 -1.14 21.25 -20.44
C LEU A 473 -0.15 22.32 -20.90
N ASP A 474 -0.16 22.67 -22.18
CA ASP A 474 0.66 23.72 -22.83
C ASP A 474 0.06 25.11 -22.58
N LYS A 475 0.35 25.69 -21.40
CA LYS A 475 -0.25 26.95 -20.96
C LYS A 475 0.30 28.17 -21.70
N ASP A 476 1.58 28.14 -22.06
CA ASP A 476 2.25 29.25 -22.73
C ASP A 476 2.10 29.21 -24.26
N GLY A 477 1.58 28.11 -24.81
CA GLY A 477 1.36 27.92 -26.24
C GLY A 477 2.64 27.69 -27.03
N SER A 478 3.71 27.26 -26.36
CA SER A 478 5.01 26.96 -26.97
C SER A 478 5.02 25.70 -27.84
N SER A 479 3.90 24.96 -27.89
CA SER A 479 3.76 23.65 -28.53
C SER A 479 4.56 22.54 -27.86
N SER A 480 5.09 22.79 -26.66
CA SER A 480 5.95 21.87 -25.91
C SER A 480 5.82 22.11 -24.40
N VAL A 481 5.30 21.13 -23.67
CA VAL A 481 5.15 21.26 -22.21
C VAL A 481 6.48 20.98 -21.52
N ASP A 482 7.02 21.92 -20.76
CA ASP A 482 8.24 21.70 -19.98
C ASP A 482 7.98 20.95 -18.65
N GLU A 483 9.04 20.70 -17.87
CA GLU A 483 8.92 19.94 -16.61
C GLU A 483 8.17 20.73 -15.53
N GLU A 484 8.31 22.06 -15.50
CA GLU A 484 7.63 22.92 -14.53
C GLU A 484 6.14 23.04 -14.86
N GLU A 485 5.81 23.26 -16.12
CA GLU A 485 4.43 23.27 -16.62
C GLU A 485 3.73 21.93 -16.35
N TRP A 486 4.41 20.81 -16.62
CA TRP A 486 3.90 19.47 -16.33
C TRP A 486 3.65 19.25 -14.84
N ALA A 487 4.62 19.61 -13.98
CA ALA A 487 4.50 19.47 -12.54
C ALA A 487 3.34 20.32 -11.99
N GLN A 488 3.18 21.55 -12.49
CA GLN A 488 2.11 22.44 -12.09
C GLN A 488 0.74 21.92 -12.57
N ALA A 489 0.64 21.48 -13.83
CA ALA A 489 -0.61 20.96 -14.38
C ALA A 489 -1.06 19.68 -13.67
N THR A 490 -0.15 18.73 -13.42
CA THR A 490 -0.48 17.50 -12.68
C THR A 490 -0.94 17.77 -11.26
N LYS A 491 -0.34 18.77 -10.59
CA LYS A 491 -0.76 19.24 -9.27
C LYS A 491 -2.14 19.91 -9.30
N GLU A 492 -2.41 20.78 -10.27
CA GLU A 492 -3.70 21.47 -10.42
C GLU A 492 -4.85 20.50 -10.74
N MET A 493 -4.57 19.45 -11.53
CA MET A 493 -5.52 18.38 -11.77
C MET A 493 -5.78 17.51 -10.53
N GLY A 494 -4.97 17.63 -9.47
CA GLY A 494 -5.05 16.74 -8.30
C GLY A 494 -4.54 15.32 -8.57
N TYR A 495 -3.69 15.12 -9.58
CA TYR A 495 -3.13 13.81 -9.86
C TYR A 495 -2.15 13.38 -8.77
N PHE A 496 -2.40 12.21 -8.18
CA PHE A 496 -1.53 11.58 -7.19
C PHE A 496 -0.81 10.41 -7.83
N GLY A 497 0.51 10.46 -8.04
CA GLY A 497 1.32 9.38 -8.62
C GLY A 497 2.70 9.84 -9.12
N PRO A 498 3.51 8.96 -9.76
CA PRO A 498 4.89 9.26 -10.16
C PRO A 498 4.95 10.08 -11.46
N SER A 499 4.39 11.29 -11.46
CA SER A 499 4.28 12.16 -12.64
C SER A 499 5.65 12.52 -13.26
N GLY A 500 6.70 12.69 -12.45
CA GLY A 500 8.04 13.00 -12.93
C GLY A 500 8.69 11.86 -13.73
N ILE A 501 8.52 10.61 -13.29
CA ILE A 501 9.04 9.44 -14.03
C ILE A 501 8.30 9.28 -15.36
N ILE A 502 6.98 9.50 -15.34
CA ILE A 502 6.16 9.49 -16.56
C ILE A 502 6.64 10.57 -17.55
N TYR A 503 6.87 11.79 -17.08
CA TYR A 503 7.39 12.88 -17.90
C TYR A 503 8.75 12.53 -18.52
N LYS A 504 9.71 12.06 -17.71
CA LYS A 504 11.02 11.60 -18.19
C LYS A 504 10.91 10.53 -19.25
N TYR A 505 10.03 9.54 -19.07
CA TYR A 505 9.79 8.51 -20.08
C TYR A 505 9.25 9.12 -21.37
N LEU A 506 8.22 9.97 -21.30
CA LEU A 506 7.59 10.58 -22.48
C LEU A 506 8.54 11.53 -23.23
N CYS A 507 9.43 12.22 -22.53
CA CYS A 507 10.36 13.22 -23.06
C CYS A 507 11.76 12.69 -23.42
N ALA A 508 12.07 11.42 -23.14
CA ALA A 508 13.37 10.84 -23.48
C ALA A 508 13.62 10.87 -25.00
N ASP A 509 14.67 11.60 -25.41
CA ASP A 509 15.07 11.78 -26.81
C ASP A 509 15.81 10.58 -27.39
N GLN A 510 15.72 10.38 -28.71
CA GLN A 510 16.41 9.27 -29.40
C GLN A 510 17.93 9.47 -29.53
N VAL A 511 18.45 10.70 -29.41
CA VAL A 511 19.80 11.01 -29.89
C VAL A 511 20.72 11.70 -28.85
N GLN A 512 20.24 12.38 -27.80
CA GLN A 512 21.17 13.22 -27.00
C GLN A 512 20.95 13.36 -25.48
N GLY A 513 20.17 12.51 -24.80
CA GLY A 513 20.15 12.51 -23.32
C GLY A 513 19.81 13.86 -22.66
N GLN A 514 19.25 14.80 -23.42
CA GLN A 514 18.63 16.01 -22.91
C GLN A 514 17.12 15.80 -22.96
N THR A 515 16.45 16.05 -21.84
CA THR A 515 15.00 16.14 -21.76
C THR A 515 14.57 17.41 -22.48
N SER A 516 14.28 17.30 -23.77
CA SER A 516 13.47 18.30 -24.47
C SER A 516 12.01 18.19 -23.99
N GLY A 517 11.24 19.28 -24.10
CA GLY A 517 9.86 19.29 -23.60
C GLY A 517 8.93 18.29 -24.29
N LEU A 518 7.74 18.13 -23.71
CA LEU A 518 6.70 17.21 -24.17
C LEU A 518 5.93 17.84 -25.33
N THR A 519 6.37 17.54 -26.56
CA THR A 519 5.68 17.97 -27.79
C THR A 519 4.41 17.16 -28.06
N LYS A 520 3.53 17.66 -28.95
CA LYS A 520 2.34 16.94 -29.42
C LYS A 520 2.64 15.54 -29.98
N GLU A 521 3.71 15.41 -30.76
CA GLU A 521 4.15 14.13 -31.32
C GLU A 521 4.50 13.11 -30.21
N ARG A 522 5.11 13.60 -29.12
CA ARG A 522 5.44 12.74 -27.97
C ARG A 522 4.20 12.37 -27.17
N TRP A 523 3.28 13.31 -27.01
CA TRP A 523 1.98 13.04 -26.39
C TRP A 523 1.18 11.98 -27.15
N GLN A 524 1.29 11.92 -28.49
CA GLN A 524 0.66 10.88 -29.29
C GLN A 524 1.05 9.46 -28.84
N LYS A 525 2.28 9.26 -28.34
CA LYS A 525 2.67 7.95 -27.78
C LYS A 525 1.88 7.58 -26.53
N ALA A 526 1.54 8.57 -25.68
CA ALA A 526 0.67 8.37 -24.53
C ALA A 526 -0.76 8.03 -24.99
N VAL A 527 -1.27 8.71 -26.02
CA VAL A 527 -2.56 8.40 -26.66
C VAL A 527 -2.58 6.96 -27.22
N ASP A 528 -1.48 6.50 -27.83
CA ASP A 528 -1.36 5.13 -28.34
C ASP A 528 -1.34 4.08 -27.22
N ILE A 529 -0.75 4.42 -26.06
CA ILE A 529 -0.81 3.60 -24.84
C ILE A 529 -2.25 3.54 -24.33
N TRP A 530 -2.94 4.68 -24.26
CA TRP A 530 -4.34 4.76 -23.83
C TRP A 530 -5.29 3.96 -24.72
N THR A 531 -5.08 4.03 -26.03
CA THR A 531 -5.87 3.26 -27.01
C THR A 531 -5.71 1.76 -26.81
N ARG A 532 -4.49 1.32 -26.45
CA ARG A 532 -4.16 -0.08 -26.18
C ARG A 532 -4.35 -0.51 -24.72
N ARG A 533 -4.97 0.32 -23.86
CA ARG A 533 -5.08 0.09 -22.41
C ARG A 533 -5.60 -1.30 -22.03
N LYS A 534 -6.61 -1.82 -22.74
CA LYS A 534 -7.18 -3.16 -22.46
C LYS A 534 -6.14 -4.27 -22.64
N ILE A 535 -5.34 -4.19 -23.71
CA ILE A 535 -4.27 -5.15 -24.02
C ILE A 535 -3.14 -5.01 -22.98
N ILE A 536 -2.80 -3.78 -22.59
CA ILE A 536 -1.77 -3.53 -21.59
C ILE A 536 -2.21 -4.07 -20.22
N PHE A 537 -3.44 -3.81 -19.79
CA PHE A 537 -4.00 -4.40 -18.57
C PHE A 537 -4.00 -5.92 -18.62
N GLN A 538 -4.39 -6.52 -19.75
CA GLN A 538 -4.31 -7.96 -19.94
C GLN A 538 -2.89 -8.51 -19.88
N ARG A 539 -1.87 -7.78 -20.37
CA ARG A 539 -0.47 -8.19 -20.24
C ARG A 539 0.08 -8.02 -18.82
N ILE A 540 -0.39 -7.00 -18.10
CA ILE A 540 0.02 -6.74 -16.72
C ILE A 540 -0.57 -7.81 -15.79
N LEU A 541 -1.85 -8.15 -16.01
CA LEU A 541 -2.61 -9.08 -15.16
C LEU A 541 -2.57 -10.54 -15.64
N GLY A 542 -2.34 -10.77 -16.93
CA GLY A 542 -2.23 -12.07 -17.62
C GLY A 542 -0.82 -12.59 -17.67
#